data_AF-A0A4R4TFG0-F1
#
_entry.id   AF-A0A4R4TFG0-F1
#
_cell.length_a   1.000
_cell.length_b   1.000
_cell.length_c   1.000
_cell.angle_alpha   90.00
_cell.angle_beta   90.00
_cell.angle_gamma   90.00
#
_symmetry.space_group_name_H-M   'P 1'
#
loop_
_entity.id
_entity.type
_entity.pdbx_description
1 polymer ?
#
loop_
_entity_poly.entity_id
_entity_poly.type
_entity_poly.pdbx_seq_one_letter_code
_entity_poly.pdbx_strand_id
1 'polypeptide(L)' 'MSDWLGERLDDGFVARRLAELTDYQTLNGCLGEVQARDEGELWLLCDAQTRLSERVALAEFTRGRL' A
#
# COMPACT_ATOMS: atom_id res chain seq x y z
N MET A 1 10.73 4.53 1.28
CA MET A 1 10.13 3.42 0.51
C MET A 1 10.81 2.09 0.88
N SER A 2 10.96 1.75 2.18
CA SER A 2 11.55 0.45 2.55
C SER A 2 10.63 -0.72 2.21
N ASP A 3 9.31 -0.48 2.17
CA ASP A 3 8.29 -1.53 2.08
C ASP A 3 7.67 -1.65 0.68
N TRP A 4 8.23 -0.93 -0.29
CA TRP A 4 7.75 -0.86 -1.66
C TRP A 4 8.91 -1.06 -2.64
N LEU A 5 8.70 -1.91 -3.64
CA LEU A 5 9.56 -2.06 -4.80
C LEU A 5 8.96 -1.26 -5.96
N GLY A 6 9.61 -0.16 -6.32
CA GLY A 6 9.21 0.68 -7.45
C GLY A 6 9.90 0.26 -8.74
N GLU A 7 9.16 0.26 -9.84
CA GLU A 7 9.63 0.00 -11.21
C GLU A 7 9.11 1.09 -12.15
N ARG A 8 9.96 1.54 -13.07
CA ARG A 8 9.56 2.46 -14.15
C ARG A 8 9.11 1.65 -15.36
N LEU A 9 7.96 2.02 -15.92
CA LEU A 9 7.39 1.45 -17.14
C LEU A 9 7.49 2.47 -18.28
N ASP A 10 7.14 2.06 -19.50
CA ASP A 10 7.19 2.94 -20.68
C ASP A 10 6.22 4.12 -20.58
N ASP A 11 5.11 3.97 -19.86
CA ASP A 11 4.02 4.95 -19.74
C ASP A 11 3.75 5.41 -18.29
N GLY A 12 4.63 5.10 -17.35
CA GLY A 12 4.48 5.54 -15.96
C GLY A 12 5.36 4.77 -14.98
N PHE A 13 4.85 4.65 -13.76
CA PHE A 13 5.52 4.01 -12.66
C PHE A 13 4.57 3.05 -11.96
N VAL A 14 5.11 1.94 -11.48
CA VAL A 14 4.40 0.98 -10.64
C VAL A 14 5.21 0.73 -9.38
N ALA A 15 4.53 0.54 -8.26
CA ALA A 15 5.17 0.09 -7.03
C ALA A 15 4.38 -1.07 -6.44
N ARG A 16 5.09 -2.14 -6.11
CA ARG A 16 4.55 -3.32 -5.43
C ARG A 16 4.98 -3.33 -3.98
N ARG A 17 4.05 -3.65 -3.09
CA ARG A 17 4.35 -3.79 -1.67
C ARG A 17 5.18 -5.05 -1.46
N LEU A 18 6.21 -4.96 -0.61
CA LEU A 18 7.07 -6.11 -0.29
C LEU A 18 6.41 -7.07 0.70
N ALA A 19 5.57 -6.55 1.58
CA ALA A 19 4.80 -7.34 2.54
C ALA A 19 3.43 -7.70 1.96
N GLU A 20 3.01 -8.94 2.19
CA GLU A 20 1.66 -9.40 1.87
C GLU A 20 0.62 -8.69 2.76
N LEU A 21 -0.56 -8.45 2.20
CA LEU A 21 -1.71 -7.91 2.93
C LEU A 21 -2.55 -9.05 3.49
N THR A 22 -3.13 -8.83 4.67
CA THR A 22 -4.16 -9.73 5.20
C THR A 22 -5.46 -9.61 4.38
N ASP A 23 -6.33 -10.61 4.46
CA ASP A 23 -7.68 -10.54 3.88
C ASP A 23 -8.44 -9.33 4.41
N TYR A 24 -8.32 -9.04 5.71
CA TYR A 24 -8.95 -7.87 6.33
C TYR A 24 -8.42 -6.56 5.74
N GLN A 25 -7.10 -6.44 5.54
CA GLN A 25 -6.51 -5.25 4.92
C GLN A 25 -6.99 -5.04 3.48
N THR A 26 -7.02 -6.12 2.69
CA THR A 26 -7.49 -6.09 1.30
C THR A 26 -8.97 -5.69 1.23
N LEU A 27 -9.82 -6.30 2.07
CA LEU A 27 -11.25 -5.98 2.15
C LEU A 27 -11.52 -4.52 2.55
N ASN A 28 -10.58 -3.87 3.23
CA ASN A 28 -10.68 -2.47 3.66
C ASN A 28 -9.86 -1.51 2.77
N GLY A 29 -9.53 -1.92 1.55
CA GLY A 29 -9.01 -1.03 0.51
C GLY A 29 -7.49 -0.82 0.53
N CYS A 30 -6.75 -1.61 1.31
CA CYS A 30 -5.29 -1.64 1.17
C CYS A 30 -4.92 -2.30 -0.16
N LEU A 31 -3.99 -1.70 -0.88
CA LEU A 31 -3.52 -2.19 -2.17
C LEU A 31 -2.10 -2.78 -2.06
N GLY A 32 -1.90 -3.90 -2.76
CA GLY A 32 -0.59 -4.54 -2.92
C GLY A 32 0.23 -3.94 -4.08
N GLU A 33 -0.40 -3.20 -4.98
CA GLU A 33 0.24 -2.49 -6.09
C GLU A 33 -0.40 -1.11 -6.26
N VAL A 34 0.41 -0.10 -6.59
CA VAL A 34 -0.04 1.23 -7.01
C VAL A 34 0.63 1.63 -8.31
N GLN A 35 -0.07 2.42 -9.13
CA GLN A 35 0.41 2.95 -10.39
C GLN A 35 0.31 4.46 -10.39
N ALA A 36 1.26 5.13 -11.04
CA ALA A 36 1.35 6.58 -11.11
C ALA A 36 1.93 7.02 -12.47
N ARG A 37 1.67 8.26 -12.86
CA ARG A 37 2.20 8.87 -14.08
C ARG A 37 3.62 9.38 -13.91
N ASP A 38 3.97 9.82 -12.70
CA ASP A 38 5.30 10.28 -12.34
C ASP A 38 5.75 9.76 -10.97
N GLU A 39 7.05 9.88 -10.71
CA GLU A 39 7.68 9.37 -9.49
C GLU A 39 7.19 10.08 -8.22
N GLY A 40 6.82 11.37 -8.31
CA GLY A 40 6.31 12.14 -7.19
C GLY A 40 4.91 11.67 -6.79
N GLU A 41 4.03 11.47 -7.77
CA GLU A 41 2.72 10.85 -7.57
C GLU A 41 2.88 9.43 -6.99
N LEU A 42 3.80 8.61 -7.52
CA LEU A 42 4.07 7.26 -7.01
C LEU A 42 4.43 7.30 -5.52
N TRP A 43 5.32 8.22 -5.13
CA TRP A 43 5.73 8.36 -3.74
C TRP A 43 4.56 8.70 -2.82
N LEU A 44 3.69 9.64 -3.24
CA LEU A 44 2.52 10.04 -2.48
C LEU A 44 1.50 8.90 -2.33
N LEU A 45 1.26 8.13 -3.40
CA LEU A 45 0.36 6.98 -3.36
C LEU A 45 0.92 5.88 -2.43
N CYS A 46 2.22 5.60 -2.48
CA CYS A 46 2.88 4.66 -1.57
C CYS A 46 2.75 5.11 -0.11
N ASP A 47 3.02 6.38 0.22
CA ASP A 47 2.88 6.90 1.60
C ASP A 47 1.43 6.80 2.09
N ALA A 48 0.45 7.19 1.25
CA ALA A 48 -0.97 7.08 1.58
C ALA A 48 -1.38 5.61 1.84
N GLN A 49 -0.92 4.70 1.00
CA GLN A 49 -1.20 3.26 1.12
C GLN A 49 -0.49 2.62 2.32
N THR A 50 0.69 3.09 2.73
CA THR A 50 1.33 2.68 3.99
C THR A 50 0.50 3.14 5.19
N ARG A 51 0.12 4.42 5.25
CA ARG A 51 -0.68 4.98 6.36
C ARG A 51 -2.06 4.36 6.48
N LEU A 52 -2.67 3.95 5.36
CA LEU A 52 -3.93 3.22 5.35
C LEU A 52 -3.73 1.84 5.97
N SER A 53 -2.74 1.07 5.49
CA SER A 53 -2.48 -0.29 6.00
C SER A 53 -2.16 -0.33 7.50
N GLU A 54 -1.46 0.68 8.01
CA GLU A 54 -1.19 0.80 9.45
C GLU A 54 -2.46 1.04 10.28
N ARG A 55 -3.35 1.92 9.81
CA ARG A 55 -4.64 2.17 10.49
C ARG A 55 -5.55 0.95 10.45
N VAL A 56 -5.59 0.27 9.31
CA VAL A 56 -6.41 -0.93 9.13
C VAL A 56 -5.88 -2.08 9.97
N ALA A 57 -4.55 -2.26 10.05
CA ALA A 57 -3.93 -3.24 10.95
C ALA A 57 -4.28 -2.98 12.42
N LEU A 58 -4.31 -1.71 12.85
CA LEU A 58 -4.75 -1.35 14.19
C LEU A 58 -6.23 -1.72 14.43
N ALA A 59 -7.10 -1.45 13.45
CA ALA A 59 -8.51 -1.83 13.53
C ALA A 59 -8.70 -3.36 13.58
N GLU A 60 -7.95 -4.11 12.78
CA GLU A 60 -7.92 -5.58 12.77
C GLU A 60 -7.54 -6.12 14.14
N PHE A 61 -6.45 -5.59 14.71
CA PHE A 61 -5.98 -5.96 16.04
C PHE A 61 -7.01 -5.66 17.14
N THR A 62 -7.66 -4.48 17.10
CA THR A 62 -8.71 -4.13 18.05
C THR A 62 -9.92 -5.05 17.94
N ARG A 63 -10.32 -5.45 16.73
CA ARG A 63 -11.41 -6.40 16.52
C ARG A 63 -11.13 -7.77 17.13
N GLY A 64 -9.90 -8.27 17.03
CA GLY A 64 -9.50 -9.55 17.63
C GLY A 64 -9.47 -9.57 19.17
N ARG A 65 -9.65 -8.41 19.82
CA ARG A 65 -9.68 -8.26 21.29
C ARG A 65 -11.09 -8.11 21.87
N LEU A 66 -12.12 -8.02 21.02
CA LEU A 66 -13.53 -8.00 21.40
C LEU A 66 -14.12 -9.40 21.28
#